data_AF-T2DMV0-F1
#
_entry.id   AF-T2DMV0-F1
#
_cell.length_a   1.000
_cell.length_b   1.000
_cell.length_c   1.000
_cell.angle_alpha   90.00
_cell.angle_beta   90.00
_cell.angle_gamma   90.00
#
_symmetry.space_group_name_H-M   'P 1'
#
loop_
_entity.id
_entity.type
_entity.pdbx_description
1 polymer ?
#
loop_
_entity_poly.entity_id
_entity_poly.type
_entity_poly.pdbx_seq_one_letter_code
_entity_poly.pdbx_strand_id
1 'polypeptide(L)'
;MPKDMDDFLDFILNELGEGTWVPLYKNLNKEDKSEDGSLYSCLVSPGNTQKAMEGYGWDLLPGSGGPSIVSSGKDNIWYEPNSSEYLPLVIYRDFHGTRKPYREILQELVLYLELYHDTVNHKYVVYDDNGTEIQVVRYSDDEILIRKSFLKAFMSARQMNLLLFFENSRHKVTSERLPDEHVNDPFVSYTRFWDSSYVEGYSTFTRVLGKKLFYCSPRKEEYYSPFDVEKSYESFIIEGDAHDHHLHSCDPSLLADYFGKNKGAPHYLTPVYFDKAVLQKYFGSSSEYEVQDSAIHKHGYWRLRFDNNSPGHVFCFRR
;
A
#
# COMPACT_ATOMS: atom_id res chain seq x y z
N MET A 1 23.89 21.44 -21.01
CA MET A 1 22.47 21.83 -21.12
C MET A 1 21.64 20.62 -20.71
N PRO A 2 20.54 20.80 -19.97
CA PRO A 2 19.62 19.69 -19.71
C PRO A 2 19.05 19.19 -21.04
N LYS A 3 19.05 17.87 -21.23
CA LYS A 3 18.39 17.23 -22.36
C LYS A 3 16.88 17.18 -22.06
N ASP A 4 16.08 17.12 -23.11
CA ASP A 4 14.64 16.96 -22.94
C ASP A 4 14.32 15.68 -22.15
N MET A 5 13.31 15.74 -21.30
CA MET A 5 12.89 14.69 -20.36
C MET A 5 13.86 14.39 -19.21
N ASP A 6 14.92 15.20 -18.99
CA ASP A 6 15.81 15.00 -17.83
C ASP A 6 15.05 15.11 -16.49
N ASP A 7 14.04 15.98 -16.40
CA ASP A 7 13.17 16.12 -15.23
C ASP A 7 12.27 14.89 -15.00
N PHE A 8 11.76 14.27 -16.08
CA PHE A 8 11.00 13.03 -15.95
C PHE A 8 11.90 11.87 -15.53
N LEU A 9 13.11 11.77 -16.09
CA LEU A 9 14.10 10.78 -15.66
C LEU A 9 14.52 10.98 -14.20
N ASP A 10 14.69 12.23 -13.75
CA ASP A 10 14.98 12.54 -12.34
C ASP A 10 13.86 12.02 -11.43
N PHE A 11 12.60 12.29 -11.76
CA PHE A 11 11.45 11.72 -11.06
C PHE A 11 11.48 10.17 -11.04
N ILE A 12 11.74 9.52 -12.18
CA ILE A 12 11.81 8.05 -12.25
C ILE A 12 12.90 7.49 -11.33
N LEU A 13 14.09 8.08 -11.38
CA LEU A 13 15.25 7.57 -10.66
C LEU A 13 15.11 7.82 -9.15
N ASN A 14 14.71 9.03 -8.77
CA ASN A 14 14.82 9.51 -7.39
C ASN A 14 13.49 9.49 -6.60
N GLU A 15 12.33 9.46 -7.27
CA GLU A 15 11.03 9.60 -6.60
C GLU A 15 10.07 8.43 -6.85
N LEU A 16 10.00 7.89 -8.07
CA LEU A 16 9.04 6.85 -8.43
C LEU A 16 9.26 5.60 -7.56
N GLY A 17 8.24 5.25 -6.76
CA GLY A 17 8.25 4.09 -5.86
C GLY A 17 8.94 4.34 -4.51
N GLU A 18 9.50 5.53 -4.28
CA GLU A 18 10.23 5.83 -3.05
C GLU A 18 9.33 6.30 -1.90
N GLY A 19 8.27 7.06 -2.22
CA GLY A 19 7.34 7.62 -1.23
C GLY A 19 6.41 6.61 -0.53
N THR A 20 5.59 7.12 0.40
CA THR A 20 4.58 6.33 1.13
C THR A 20 3.52 5.73 0.20
N TRP A 21 3.24 6.39 -0.91
CA TRP A 21 2.27 5.96 -1.91
C TRP A 21 2.99 5.57 -3.19
N VAL A 22 2.73 4.35 -3.66
CA VAL A 22 3.29 3.79 -4.89
C VAL A 22 2.19 3.74 -5.95
N PRO A 23 2.42 4.26 -7.16
CA PRO A 23 1.44 4.15 -8.23
C PRO A 23 1.34 2.72 -8.73
N LEU A 24 0.12 2.19 -8.75
CA LEU A 24 -0.22 0.98 -9.50
C LEU A 24 -0.66 1.30 -10.93
N TYR A 25 -1.27 2.48 -11.09
CA TYR A 25 -1.64 3.05 -12.37
C TYR A 25 -1.64 4.58 -12.26
N LYS A 26 -1.19 5.27 -13.30
CA LYS A 26 -1.39 6.72 -13.45
C LYS A 26 -1.47 7.10 -14.92
N ASN A 27 -2.47 7.88 -15.30
CA ASN A 27 -2.56 8.57 -16.57
C ASN A 27 -1.69 9.83 -16.52
N LEU A 28 -0.81 10.02 -17.51
CA LEU A 28 0.05 11.21 -17.63
C LEU A 28 -0.37 12.10 -18.79
N ASN A 29 -1.47 11.77 -19.48
CA ASN A 29 -1.93 12.55 -20.63
C ASN A 29 -2.34 13.96 -20.21
N LYS A 30 -1.91 14.94 -21.00
CA LYS A 30 -2.42 16.31 -20.92
C LYS A 30 -3.61 16.50 -21.85
N GLU A 31 -4.54 17.34 -21.45
CA GLU A 31 -5.73 17.66 -22.26
C GLU A 31 -5.37 18.28 -23.63
N ASP A 32 -4.29 19.07 -23.68
CA ASP A 32 -3.78 19.70 -24.90
C ASP A 32 -2.97 18.77 -25.81
N LYS A 33 -2.80 17.49 -25.42
CA LYS A 33 -2.03 16.47 -26.14
C LYS A 33 -0.55 16.81 -26.33
N SER A 34 -0.03 17.81 -25.62
CA SER A 34 1.40 18.10 -25.60
C SER A 34 2.20 16.98 -24.95
N GLU A 35 1.55 16.22 -24.06
CA GLU A 35 2.11 15.06 -23.40
C GLU A 35 1.12 13.91 -23.33
N ASP A 36 1.64 12.70 -23.50
CA ASP A 36 0.93 11.46 -23.22
C ASP A 36 1.84 10.46 -22.51
N GLY A 37 1.25 9.51 -21.82
CA GLY A 37 2.01 8.50 -21.10
C GLY A 37 1.22 7.85 -19.98
N SER A 38 1.87 6.90 -19.33
CA SER A 38 1.30 6.28 -18.14
C SER A 38 2.36 5.65 -17.24
N LEU A 39 1.98 5.50 -15.97
CA LEU A 39 2.64 4.61 -15.03
C LEU A 39 1.77 3.37 -14.86
N TYR A 40 2.40 2.20 -14.75
CA TYR A 40 1.71 0.95 -14.49
C TYR A 40 2.59 0.00 -13.68
N SER A 41 2.01 -1.03 -13.07
CA SER A 41 2.80 -1.99 -12.32
C SER A 41 2.32 -3.43 -12.41
N CYS A 42 3.28 -4.33 -12.27
CA CYS A 42 3.02 -5.75 -12.10
C CYS A 42 4.05 -6.37 -11.17
N LEU A 43 3.76 -7.59 -10.71
CA LEU A 43 4.74 -8.41 -10.00
C LEU A 43 5.38 -9.43 -10.95
N VAL A 44 6.65 -9.72 -10.71
CA VAL A 44 7.45 -10.73 -11.42
C VAL A 44 8.09 -11.69 -10.41
N SER A 45 8.16 -12.98 -10.76
CA SER A 45 8.84 -13.95 -9.90
C SER A 45 10.35 -13.67 -9.82
N PRO A 46 11.04 -14.00 -8.72
CA PRO A 46 12.49 -13.87 -8.62
C PRO A 46 13.23 -14.61 -9.75
N GLY A 47 12.74 -15.78 -10.16
CA GLY A 47 13.31 -16.57 -11.25
C GLY A 47 13.22 -15.91 -12.63
N ASN A 48 12.20 -15.07 -12.85
CA ASN A 48 12.01 -14.36 -14.13
C ASN A 48 12.51 -12.91 -14.09
N THR A 49 12.97 -12.41 -12.94
CA THR A 49 13.34 -11.00 -12.76
C THR A 49 14.49 -10.58 -13.66
N GLN A 50 15.54 -11.39 -13.75
CA GLN A 50 16.70 -11.07 -14.60
C GLN A 50 16.28 -10.96 -16.06
N LYS A 51 15.53 -11.94 -16.56
CA LYS A 51 15.00 -11.95 -17.94
C LYS A 51 14.11 -10.73 -18.21
N ALA A 52 13.24 -10.37 -17.26
CA ALA A 52 12.42 -9.17 -17.40
C ALA A 52 13.30 -7.93 -17.57
N MET A 53 14.37 -7.78 -16.77
CA MET A 53 15.25 -6.61 -16.83
C MET A 53 16.19 -6.56 -18.06
N GLU A 54 16.29 -7.61 -18.87
CA GLU A 54 17.14 -7.60 -20.09
C GLU A 54 16.72 -6.54 -21.12
N GLY A 55 15.46 -6.09 -21.10
CA GLY A 55 14.95 -5.03 -21.96
C GLY A 55 14.22 -3.94 -21.18
N TYR A 56 13.89 -2.83 -21.84
CA TYR A 56 13.14 -1.70 -21.27
C TYR A 56 11.62 -1.82 -21.46
N GLY A 57 11.17 -2.72 -22.33
CA GLY A 57 9.77 -2.87 -22.68
C GLY A 57 8.88 -3.25 -21.50
N TRP A 58 7.60 -2.91 -21.59
CA TRP A 58 6.60 -3.35 -20.63
C TRP A 58 6.30 -4.84 -20.85
N ASP A 59 6.54 -5.67 -19.84
CA ASP A 59 6.29 -7.10 -19.95
C ASP A 59 4.81 -7.48 -19.76
N LEU A 60 4.02 -6.53 -19.26
CA LEU A 60 2.58 -6.67 -19.07
C LEU A 60 1.87 -5.38 -19.48
N LEU A 61 0.92 -5.50 -20.40
CA LEU A 61 0.06 -4.41 -20.83
C LEU A 61 -1.22 -4.33 -19.98
N PRO A 62 -1.84 -3.14 -19.83
CA PRO A 62 -3.17 -3.02 -19.25
C PRO A 62 -4.19 -3.94 -19.95
N GLY A 63 -4.88 -4.77 -19.18
CA GLY A 63 -5.86 -5.74 -19.68
C GLY A 63 -5.30 -7.13 -19.99
N SER A 64 -3.97 -7.30 -19.94
CA SER A 64 -3.31 -8.61 -20.06
C SER A 64 -3.21 -9.33 -18.71
N GLY A 65 -2.82 -10.62 -18.73
CA GLY A 65 -2.60 -11.43 -17.52
C GLY A 65 -3.89 -11.93 -16.85
N GLY A 66 -5.03 -11.76 -17.52
CA GLY A 66 -6.28 -12.36 -17.11
C GLY A 66 -6.38 -13.84 -17.48
N PRO A 67 -7.43 -14.53 -17.01
CA PRO A 67 -7.74 -15.88 -17.45
C PRO A 67 -8.16 -15.89 -18.92
N SER A 68 -7.74 -16.89 -19.67
CA SER A 68 -8.07 -17.03 -21.09
C SER A 68 -8.11 -18.49 -21.53
N ILE A 69 -8.77 -18.72 -22.67
CA ILE A 69 -8.61 -19.94 -23.44
C ILE A 69 -7.46 -19.71 -24.41
N VAL A 70 -6.41 -20.51 -24.28
CA VAL A 70 -5.25 -20.47 -25.17
C VAL A 70 -5.37 -21.60 -26.17
N SER A 71 -5.06 -21.30 -27.44
CA SER A 71 -5.06 -22.29 -28.52
C SER A 71 -3.76 -22.27 -29.29
N SER A 72 -3.19 -23.45 -29.54
CA SER A 72 -2.04 -23.64 -30.42
C SER A 72 -2.38 -24.63 -31.54
N GLY A 73 -2.81 -24.11 -32.69
CA GLY A 73 -3.37 -24.92 -33.76
C GLY A 73 -4.83 -25.32 -33.50
N LYS A 74 -5.38 -26.22 -34.34
CA LYS A 74 -6.81 -26.56 -34.31
C LYS A 74 -7.24 -27.39 -33.10
N ASP A 75 -6.37 -28.24 -32.57
CA ASP A 75 -6.75 -29.27 -31.60
C ASP A 75 -6.09 -29.11 -30.21
N ASN A 76 -5.20 -28.11 -30.02
CA ASN A 76 -4.63 -27.83 -28.70
C ASN A 76 -5.28 -26.59 -28.12
N ILE A 77 -6.27 -26.80 -27.25
CA ILE A 77 -6.99 -25.74 -26.55
C ILE A 77 -6.94 -26.05 -25.06
N TRP A 78 -6.52 -25.10 -24.23
CA TRP A 78 -6.53 -25.25 -22.78
C TRP A 78 -6.90 -23.94 -22.10
N TYR A 79 -7.29 -24.05 -20.83
CA TYR A 79 -7.59 -22.90 -19.98
C TYR A 79 -6.34 -22.49 -19.21
N GLU A 80 -5.96 -21.23 -19.32
CA GLU A 80 -4.95 -20.62 -18.46
C GLU A 80 -5.63 -19.67 -17.48
N PRO A 81 -5.50 -19.90 -16.16
CA PRO A 81 -6.06 -18.98 -15.17
C PRO A 81 -5.31 -17.63 -15.14
N ASN A 82 -4.06 -17.60 -15.61
CA ASN A 82 -3.29 -16.40 -15.86
C ASN A 82 -2.48 -16.62 -17.13
N SER A 83 -2.74 -15.83 -18.17
CA SER A 83 -2.06 -15.93 -19.46
C SER A 83 -0.71 -15.18 -19.50
N SER A 84 -0.13 -14.90 -18.34
CA SER A 84 1.14 -14.19 -18.19
C SER A 84 1.95 -14.72 -17.01
N GLU A 85 3.28 -14.71 -17.15
CA GLU A 85 4.21 -14.98 -16.04
C GLU A 85 4.28 -13.82 -15.03
N TYR A 86 3.68 -12.68 -15.38
CA TYR A 86 3.57 -11.47 -14.57
C TYR A 86 2.19 -11.37 -13.95
N LEU A 87 2.13 -10.89 -12.71
CA LEU A 87 0.87 -10.73 -11.98
C LEU A 87 0.43 -9.26 -12.01
N PRO A 88 -0.69 -8.91 -12.68
CA PRO A 88 -1.23 -7.56 -12.62
C PRO A 88 -1.69 -7.20 -11.21
N LEU A 89 -1.36 -6.00 -10.73
CA LEU A 89 -1.92 -5.46 -9.48
C LEU A 89 -3.22 -4.69 -9.73
N VAL A 90 -3.39 -4.18 -10.94
CA VAL A 90 -4.59 -3.50 -11.44
C VAL A 90 -5.10 -4.28 -12.65
N ILE A 91 -6.41 -4.49 -12.72
CA ILE A 91 -7.07 -5.19 -13.82
C ILE A 91 -7.86 -4.15 -14.61
N TYR A 92 -7.54 -3.99 -15.90
CA TYR A 92 -8.29 -3.12 -16.80
C TYR A 92 -9.43 -3.90 -17.44
N ARG A 93 -10.66 -3.39 -17.30
CA ARG A 93 -11.87 -3.99 -17.86
C ARG A 93 -12.37 -3.17 -19.03
N ASP A 94 -12.25 -3.74 -20.22
CA ASP A 94 -12.86 -3.22 -21.44
C ASP A 94 -14.19 -3.92 -21.72
N PHE A 95 -15.14 -3.19 -22.31
CA PHE A 95 -16.45 -3.69 -22.70
C PHE A 95 -16.74 -3.42 -24.18
N HIS A 96 -15.70 -3.37 -25.01
CA HIS A 96 -15.78 -3.17 -26.46
C HIS A 96 -16.61 -1.93 -26.83
N GLY A 97 -16.47 -0.86 -26.06
CA GLY A 97 -17.19 0.40 -26.25
C GLY A 97 -18.68 0.39 -25.84
N THR A 98 -19.23 -0.74 -25.39
CA THR A 98 -20.65 -0.81 -24.95
C THR A 98 -20.87 -0.21 -23.56
N ARG A 99 -19.81 -0.12 -22.75
CA ARG A 99 -19.80 0.46 -21.40
C ARG A 99 -18.48 1.19 -21.17
N LYS A 100 -18.48 2.15 -20.26
CA LYS A 100 -17.25 2.82 -19.81
C LYS A 100 -16.30 1.76 -19.22
N PRO A 101 -15.06 1.68 -19.69
CA PRO A 101 -14.07 0.79 -19.09
C PRO A 101 -13.72 1.27 -17.69
N TYR A 102 -13.30 0.36 -16.83
CA TYR A 102 -12.88 0.69 -15.48
C TYR A 102 -11.75 -0.22 -15.00
N ARG A 103 -11.19 0.10 -13.84
CA ARG A 103 -10.07 -0.61 -13.24
C ARG A 103 -10.48 -1.25 -11.92
N GLU A 104 -10.04 -2.48 -11.71
CA GLU A 104 -10.21 -3.23 -10.46
C GLU A 104 -8.84 -3.46 -9.84
N ILE A 105 -8.78 -3.61 -8.51
CA ILE A 105 -7.59 -4.09 -7.83
C ILE A 105 -7.59 -5.61 -7.88
N LEU A 106 -6.40 -6.22 -8.02
CA LEU A 106 -6.25 -7.67 -7.96
C LEU A 106 -6.94 -8.24 -6.71
N GLN A 107 -7.93 -9.13 -6.91
CA GLN A 107 -8.72 -9.68 -5.81
C GLN A 107 -7.87 -10.47 -4.79
N GLU A 108 -6.81 -11.14 -5.25
CA GLU A 108 -5.86 -11.83 -4.35
C GLU A 108 -5.21 -10.85 -3.36
N LEU A 109 -4.83 -9.64 -3.80
CA LEU A 109 -4.28 -8.59 -2.95
C LEU A 109 -5.33 -8.08 -1.94
N VAL A 110 -6.56 -7.85 -2.42
CA VAL A 110 -7.69 -7.39 -1.58
C VAL A 110 -7.97 -8.39 -0.46
N LEU A 111 -8.03 -9.68 -0.78
CA LEU A 111 -8.31 -10.74 0.18
C LEU A 111 -7.13 -10.98 1.13
N TYR A 112 -5.90 -11.00 0.62
CA TYR A 112 -4.71 -11.21 1.45
C TYR A 112 -4.52 -10.13 2.51
N LEU A 113 -4.81 -8.87 2.15
CA LEU A 113 -4.69 -7.73 3.06
C LEU A 113 -6.00 -7.41 3.80
N GLU A 114 -7.03 -8.25 3.66
CA GLU A 114 -8.34 -8.11 4.30
C GLU A 114 -8.98 -6.72 4.09
N LEU A 115 -8.86 -6.18 2.88
CA LEU A 115 -9.29 -4.82 2.59
C LEU A 115 -10.81 -4.71 2.43
N TYR A 116 -11.40 -3.74 3.11
CA TYR A 116 -12.76 -3.28 2.86
C TYR A 116 -12.78 -2.27 1.70
N HIS A 117 -13.69 -2.47 0.74
CA HIS A 117 -13.87 -1.58 -0.41
C HIS A 117 -14.91 -0.49 -0.10
N ASP A 118 -14.42 0.70 0.24
CA ASP A 118 -15.25 1.89 0.36
C ASP A 118 -15.44 2.53 -1.02
N THR A 119 -16.52 2.12 -1.67
CA THR A 119 -16.90 2.59 -3.01
C THR A 119 -17.32 4.05 -3.03
N VAL A 120 -17.85 4.58 -1.92
CA VAL A 120 -18.34 5.96 -1.81
C VAL A 120 -17.18 6.95 -1.77
N ASN A 121 -16.12 6.61 -1.03
CA ASN A 121 -14.94 7.47 -0.87
C ASN A 121 -13.76 7.05 -1.76
N HIS A 122 -13.98 6.16 -2.73
CA HIS A 122 -12.98 5.67 -3.68
C HIS A 122 -11.67 5.20 -3.03
N LYS A 123 -11.78 4.37 -1.99
CA LYS A 123 -10.64 3.84 -1.25
C LYS A 123 -10.83 2.38 -0.84
N TYR A 124 -9.71 1.73 -0.54
CA TYR A 124 -9.69 0.48 0.21
C TYR A 124 -9.02 0.74 1.56
N VAL A 125 -9.62 0.21 2.62
CA VAL A 125 -9.19 0.44 3.99
C VAL A 125 -9.07 -0.89 4.73
N VAL A 126 -8.25 -0.89 5.76
CA VAL A 126 -8.21 -1.93 6.80
C VAL A 126 -8.25 -1.24 8.15
N TYR A 127 -8.48 -1.98 9.22
CA TYR A 127 -8.45 -1.44 10.57
C TYR A 127 -7.34 -2.14 11.36
N ASP A 128 -6.61 -1.38 12.17
CA ASP A 128 -5.68 -1.98 13.12
C ASP A 128 -6.42 -2.62 14.31
N ASP A 129 -5.67 -3.26 15.22
CA ASP A 129 -6.19 -3.89 16.44
C ASP A 129 -6.93 -2.90 17.37
N ASN A 130 -6.68 -1.59 17.21
CA ASN A 130 -7.34 -0.53 17.97
C ASN A 130 -8.59 0.01 17.28
N GLY A 131 -8.91 -0.47 16.08
CA GLY A 131 -10.02 0.02 15.26
C GLY A 131 -9.76 1.36 14.57
N THR A 132 -8.49 1.72 14.39
CA THR A 132 -8.09 2.87 13.59
C THR A 132 -8.16 2.51 12.11
N GLU A 133 -8.92 3.28 11.33
CA GLU A 133 -8.97 3.10 9.89
C GLU A 133 -7.62 3.47 9.25
N ILE A 134 -7.06 2.54 8.47
CA ILE A 134 -5.87 2.73 7.67
C ILE A 134 -6.26 2.69 6.20
N GLN A 135 -6.07 3.81 5.50
CA GLN A 135 -6.21 3.85 4.05
C GLN A 135 -5.03 3.13 3.37
N VAL A 136 -5.36 2.10 2.58
CA VAL A 136 -4.38 1.23 1.90
C VAL A 136 -4.31 1.50 0.40
N VAL A 137 -5.46 1.64 -0.26
CA VAL A 137 -5.53 2.03 -1.68
C VAL A 137 -6.43 3.25 -1.80
N ARG A 138 -6.07 4.17 -2.69
CA ARG A 138 -6.93 5.27 -3.14
C ARG A 138 -6.94 5.31 -4.65
N TYR A 139 -8.10 5.58 -5.22
CA TYR A 139 -8.26 5.54 -6.67
C TYR A 139 -9.15 6.66 -7.21
N SER A 140 -8.92 6.96 -8.47
CA SER A 140 -9.74 7.79 -9.35
C SER A 140 -9.73 7.17 -10.75
N ASP A 141 -10.36 7.82 -11.72
CA ASP A 141 -10.32 7.36 -13.11
C ASP A 141 -8.88 7.35 -13.68
N ASP A 142 -8.05 8.30 -13.24
CA ASP A 142 -6.70 8.57 -13.77
C ASP A 142 -5.56 8.08 -12.89
N GLU A 143 -5.81 7.68 -11.64
CA GLU A 143 -4.73 7.30 -10.72
C GLU A 143 -5.19 6.23 -9.72
N ILE A 144 -4.33 5.24 -9.49
CA ILE A 144 -4.48 4.24 -8.42
C ILE A 144 -3.17 4.18 -7.65
N LEU A 145 -3.24 4.48 -6.36
CA LEU A 145 -2.09 4.47 -5.46
C LEU A 145 -2.30 3.46 -4.34
N ILE A 146 -1.24 2.72 -3.98
CA ILE A 146 -1.21 1.82 -2.82
C ILE A 146 -0.18 2.29 -1.80
N ARG A 147 -0.46 2.09 -0.51
CA ARG A 147 0.49 2.36 0.57
C ARG A 147 1.66 1.37 0.49
N LYS A 148 2.89 1.89 0.49
CA LYS A 148 4.14 1.12 0.29
C LYS A 148 4.32 -0.04 1.27
N SER A 149 3.97 0.13 2.55
CA SER A 149 4.07 -0.95 3.55
C SER A 149 3.20 -2.16 3.19
N PHE A 150 1.97 -1.92 2.77
CA PHE A 150 1.02 -2.97 2.35
C PHE A 150 1.42 -3.63 1.04
N LEU A 151 1.92 -2.85 0.07
CA LEU A 151 2.47 -3.42 -1.16
C LEU A 151 3.68 -4.32 -0.88
N LYS A 152 4.62 -3.87 -0.05
CA LYS A 152 5.78 -4.69 0.36
C LYS A 152 5.36 -5.96 1.08
N ALA A 153 4.36 -5.87 1.96
CA ALA A 153 3.78 -7.03 2.64
C ALA A 153 3.27 -8.08 1.65
N PHE A 154 2.46 -7.66 0.68
CA PHE A 154 1.96 -8.55 -0.37
C PHE A 154 3.10 -9.13 -1.25
N MET A 155 4.07 -8.30 -1.66
CA MET A 155 5.25 -8.74 -2.41
C MET A 155 6.03 -9.82 -1.66
N SER A 156 6.28 -9.63 -0.37
CA SER A 156 7.00 -10.58 0.49
C SER A 156 6.20 -11.84 0.77
N ALA A 157 4.88 -11.74 0.98
CA ALA A 157 4.02 -12.91 1.09
C ALA A 157 4.09 -13.77 -0.18
N ARG A 158 3.89 -13.13 -1.33
CA ARG A 158 3.86 -13.80 -2.63
C ARG A 158 5.23 -14.23 -3.14
N GLN A 159 6.30 -13.66 -2.58
CA GLN A 159 7.69 -13.80 -3.05
C GLN A 159 7.80 -13.38 -4.52
N MET A 160 7.40 -12.15 -4.81
CA MET A 160 7.49 -11.55 -6.14
C MET A 160 8.02 -10.11 -6.07
N ASN A 161 8.91 -9.77 -6.99
CA ASN A 161 9.47 -8.44 -7.16
C ASN A 161 8.47 -7.55 -7.91
N LEU A 162 8.58 -6.24 -7.73
CA LEU A 162 7.73 -5.25 -8.38
C LEU A 162 8.45 -4.64 -9.57
N LEU A 163 7.77 -4.59 -10.71
CA LEU A 163 8.14 -3.76 -11.84
C LEU A 163 7.19 -2.55 -11.87
N LEU A 164 7.77 -1.36 -11.77
CA LEU A 164 7.08 -0.09 -12.05
C LEU A 164 7.40 0.32 -13.48
N PHE A 165 6.43 0.14 -14.36
CA PHE A 165 6.49 0.57 -15.73
C PHE A 165 6.22 2.07 -15.85
N PHE A 166 6.94 2.72 -16.74
CA PHE A 166 6.74 4.13 -17.07
C PHE A 166 6.86 4.36 -18.56
N GLU A 167 6.06 5.28 -19.05
CA GLU A 167 6.15 5.85 -20.39
C GLU A 167 5.66 7.29 -20.35
N ASN A 168 6.40 8.21 -20.99
CA ASN A 168 5.93 9.56 -21.26
C ASN A 168 6.53 10.09 -22.57
N SER A 169 5.69 10.71 -23.37
CA SER A 169 6.01 11.40 -24.63
C SER A 169 5.78 12.89 -24.47
N ARG A 170 6.72 13.72 -24.92
CA ARG A 170 6.59 15.18 -25.04
C ARG A 170 6.65 15.60 -26.50
N HIS A 171 5.58 16.23 -26.97
CA HIS A 171 5.46 16.72 -28.35
C HIS A 171 5.99 18.15 -28.48
N LYS A 172 6.76 18.40 -29.54
CA LYS A 172 7.43 19.67 -29.81
C LYS A 172 7.23 20.13 -31.23
N VAL A 173 7.07 21.43 -31.42
CA VAL A 173 6.98 22.07 -32.74
C VAL A 173 8.32 22.08 -33.48
N THR A 174 9.42 21.93 -32.76
CA THR A 174 10.76 21.90 -33.32
C THR A 174 11.07 20.54 -33.96
N SER A 175 12.01 20.53 -34.90
CA SER A 175 12.47 19.31 -35.59
C SER A 175 13.73 18.70 -34.98
N GLU A 176 14.16 19.17 -33.80
CA GLU A 176 15.39 18.72 -33.13
C GLU A 176 15.25 17.28 -32.65
N ARG A 177 16.26 16.45 -32.98
CA ARG A 177 16.38 15.07 -32.52
C ARG A 177 17.79 14.83 -32.03
N LEU A 178 17.89 14.11 -30.92
CA LEU A 178 19.17 13.62 -30.40
C LEU A 178 19.29 12.11 -30.67
N PRO A 179 20.51 11.55 -30.60
CA PRO A 179 20.69 10.11 -30.64
C PRO A 179 19.95 9.44 -29.49
N ASP A 180 19.33 8.29 -29.80
CA ASP A 180 18.64 7.48 -28.81
C ASP A 180 19.59 7.05 -27.69
N GLU A 181 19.03 7.01 -26.48
CA GLU A 181 19.70 6.54 -25.29
C GLU A 181 19.03 5.27 -24.81
N HIS A 182 19.86 4.32 -24.40
CA HIS A 182 19.42 3.10 -23.77
C HIS A 182 20.24 2.87 -22.51
N VAL A 183 19.54 2.67 -21.39
CA VAL A 183 20.13 2.30 -20.11
C VAL A 183 19.55 0.97 -19.71
N ASN A 184 20.42 0.07 -19.27
CA ASN A 184 20.03 -1.23 -18.75
C ASN A 184 20.84 -1.50 -17.48
N ASP A 185 20.38 -0.90 -16.38
CA ASP A 185 20.95 -1.06 -15.05
C ASP A 185 20.16 -2.12 -14.25
N PRO A 186 20.77 -2.74 -13.22
CA PRO A 186 20.11 -3.79 -12.45
C PRO A 186 18.78 -3.40 -11.78
N PHE A 187 18.52 -2.12 -11.59
CA PHE A 187 17.31 -1.61 -10.92
C PHE A 187 16.43 -0.75 -11.83
N VAL A 188 16.91 -0.38 -13.02
CA VAL A 188 16.16 0.44 -13.96
C VAL A 188 16.63 0.17 -15.38
N SER A 189 15.69 -0.08 -16.28
CA SER A 189 15.96 -0.27 -17.70
C SER A 189 15.03 0.61 -18.51
N TYR A 190 15.58 1.48 -19.35
CA TYR A 190 14.81 2.44 -20.13
C TYR A 190 15.44 2.76 -21.48
N THR A 191 14.63 3.35 -22.34
CA THR A 191 15.09 4.07 -23.52
C THR A 191 14.54 5.49 -23.52
N ARG A 192 15.35 6.43 -24.01
CA ARG A 192 14.92 7.76 -24.40
C ARG A 192 15.17 7.91 -25.90
N PHE A 193 14.13 8.15 -26.69
CA PHE A 193 14.25 8.24 -28.13
C PHE A 193 13.43 9.40 -28.71
N TRP A 194 13.73 9.77 -29.95
CA TRP A 194 13.10 10.89 -30.67
C TRP A 194 12.54 10.45 -32.01
N ASP A 195 11.30 10.82 -32.29
CA ASP A 195 10.71 10.58 -33.62
C ASP A 195 9.73 11.70 -34.03
N SER A 196 9.08 11.52 -35.17
CA SER A 196 8.08 12.40 -35.74
C SER A 196 6.83 12.40 -34.88
N SER A 197 6.31 13.58 -34.57
CA SER A 197 5.06 13.70 -33.80
C SER A 197 3.89 13.04 -34.53
N TYR A 198 3.08 12.30 -33.77
CA TYR A 198 1.76 11.81 -34.21
C TYR A 198 0.61 12.74 -33.81
N VAL A 199 0.90 13.83 -33.10
CA VAL A 199 -0.07 14.87 -32.73
C VAL A 199 0.03 16.02 -33.72
N GLU A 200 -1.12 16.40 -34.28
CA GLU A 200 -1.26 17.53 -35.20
C GLU A 200 -0.77 18.84 -34.55
N GLY A 201 -0.03 19.65 -35.32
CA GLY A 201 0.56 20.90 -34.84
C GLY A 201 1.95 20.76 -34.23
N TYR A 202 2.44 19.54 -34.01
CA TYR A 202 3.79 19.26 -33.53
C TYR A 202 4.62 18.55 -34.60
N SER A 203 5.94 18.72 -34.56
CA SER A 203 6.89 18.17 -35.55
C SER A 203 7.59 16.92 -35.05
N THR A 204 7.99 16.88 -33.78
CA THR A 204 8.72 15.76 -33.15
C THR A 204 8.16 15.43 -31.78
N PHE A 205 8.48 14.25 -31.27
CA PHE A 205 8.34 13.94 -29.85
C PHE A 205 9.64 13.37 -29.29
N THR A 206 9.79 13.50 -27.98
CA THR A 206 10.75 12.73 -27.18
C THR A 206 9.98 11.79 -26.29
N ARG A 207 10.34 10.51 -26.27
CA ARG A 207 9.71 9.52 -25.40
C ARG A 207 10.73 8.89 -24.47
N VAL A 208 10.36 8.78 -23.20
CA VAL A 208 11.03 7.92 -22.22
C VAL A 208 10.10 6.76 -21.94
N LEU A 209 10.59 5.53 -22.11
CA LEU A 209 9.85 4.31 -21.80
C LEU A 209 10.79 3.34 -21.09
N GLY A 210 10.30 2.71 -20.03
CA GLY A 210 11.12 1.80 -19.25
C GLY A 210 10.40 1.17 -18.07
N LYS A 211 11.21 0.58 -17.20
CA LYS A 211 10.77 -0.02 -15.94
C LYS A 211 11.81 0.09 -14.84
N LYS A 212 11.32 0.26 -13.62
CA LYS A 212 12.10 0.29 -12.37
C LYS A 212 11.76 -0.94 -11.52
N LEU A 213 12.78 -1.59 -10.97
CA LEU A 213 12.67 -2.84 -10.22
C LEU A 213 12.79 -2.60 -8.71
N PHE A 214 11.89 -3.22 -7.95
CA PHE A 214 11.98 -3.32 -6.50
C PHE A 214 11.93 -4.78 -6.06
N TYR A 215 12.92 -5.21 -5.30
CA TYR A 215 12.96 -6.56 -4.77
C TYR A 215 12.02 -6.73 -3.58
N CYS A 216 11.36 -7.88 -3.48
CA CYS A 216 10.64 -8.26 -2.27
C CYS A 216 11.60 -8.66 -1.15
N SER A 217 11.20 -8.42 0.10
CA SER A 217 11.89 -9.02 1.24
C SER A 217 11.55 -10.52 1.34
N PRO A 218 12.37 -11.32 2.04
CA PRO A 218 12.07 -12.73 2.31
C PRO A 218 10.73 -12.91 3.02
N ARG A 219 10.15 -14.11 2.92
CA ARG A 219 8.92 -14.46 3.63
C ARG A 219 9.18 -14.65 5.13
N LYS A 220 9.22 -13.56 5.88
CA LYS A 220 9.25 -13.49 7.35
C LYS A 220 8.11 -12.60 7.84
N GLU A 221 7.60 -12.86 9.03
CA GLU A 221 6.41 -12.19 9.59
C GLU A 221 6.55 -10.67 9.62
N GLU A 222 7.72 -10.17 10.02
CA GLU A 222 8.10 -8.75 9.99
C GLU A 222 8.00 -8.08 8.60
N TYR A 223 7.98 -8.87 7.52
CA TYR A 223 7.91 -8.36 6.15
C TYR A 223 6.59 -8.63 5.45
N TYR A 224 5.89 -9.74 5.76
CA TYR A 224 4.61 -10.06 5.12
C TYR A 224 3.40 -9.58 5.93
N SER A 225 3.58 -9.21 7.19
CA SER A 225 2.57 -8.49 7.96
C SER A 225 2.80 -6.98 7.79
N PRO A 226 1.81 -6.20 7.30
CA PRO A 226 1.95 -4.75 7.22
C PRO A 226 1.73 -4.04 8.56
N PHE A 227 1.36 -4.79 9.61
CA PHE A 227 1.12 -4.30 10.96
C PHE A 227 2.35 -4.52 11.83
N ASP A 228 2.60 -3.58 12.75
CA ASP A 228 3.68 -3.69 13.71
C ASP A 228 3.51 -4.97 14.55
N VAL A 229 4.56 -5.80 14.56
CA VAL A 229 4.63 -7.00 15.40
C VAL A 229 4.88 -6.60 16.86
N GLU A 230 5.52 -5.45 17.08
CA GLU A 230 5.80 -4.91 18.42
C GLU A 230 4.62 -4.08 18.92
N LYS A 231 3.96 -4.59 19.96
CA LYS A 231 2.93 -3.84 20.68
C LYS A 231 3.59 -2.74 21.51
N SER A 232 3.06 -1.52 21.41
CA SER A 232 3.36 -0.44 22.34
C SER A 232 2.53 -0.59 23.61
N TYR A 233 3.16 -0.39 24.77
CA TYR A 233 2.49 -0.47 26.07
C TYR A 233 2.62 0.85 26.81
N GLU A 234 1.49 1.35 27.32
CA GLU A 234 1.43 2.57 28.10
C GLU A 234 1.98 2.38 29.53
N SER A 235 2.33 3.47 30.18
CA SER A 235 2.73 3.48 31.59
C SER A 235 1.77 4.30 32.42
N PHE A 236 1.44 3.79 33.61
CA PHE A 236 0.45 4.39 34.49
C PHE A 236 1.02 4.64 35.87
N ILE A 237 0.51 5.68 36.54
CA ILE A 237 0.81 5.95 37.94
C ILE A 237 0.00 4.98 38.79
N ILE A 238 0.69 4.17 39.60
CA ILE A 238 0.06 3.20 40.51
C ILE A 238 0.46 3.38 41.97
N GLU A 239 1.48 4.21 42.23
CA GLU A 239 2.01 4.51 43.56
C GLU A 239 2.69 5.88 43.56
N GLY A 240 2.94 6.41 44.75
CA GLY A 240 3.49 7.74 44.99
C GLY A 240 2.43 8.78 45.32
N ASP A 241 2.81 10.06 45.21
CA ASP A 241 1.95 11.21 45.48
C ASP A 241 2.02 12.29 44.39
N ALA A 242 1.35 13.43 44.61
CA ALA A 242 1.28 14.51 43.63
C ALA A 242 2.65 15.14 43.28
N HIS A 243 3.66 14.98 44.12
CA HIS A 243 5.00 15.55 43.97
C HIS A 243 6.07 14.48 43.68
N ASP A 244 5.81 13.22 44.04
CA ASP A 244 6.70 12.09 43.76
C ASP A 244 5.87 10.85 43.34
N HIS A 245 5.57 10.75 42.04
CA HIS A 245 4.82 9.63 41.47
C HIS A 245 5.71 8.72 40.63
N HIS A 246 5.36 7.44 40.59
CA HIS A 246 6.10 6.44 39.82
C HIS A 246 5.25 5.88 38.67
N LEU A 247 5.79 5.96 37.46
CA LEU A 247 5.20 5.38 36.25
C LEU A 247 5.58 3.91 36.13
N HIS A 248 4.59 3.07 35.88
CA HIS A 248 4.77 1.64 35.71
C HIS A 248 4.08 1.16 34.43
N SER A 249 4.85 0.50 33.57
CA SER A 249 4.37 -0.03 32.29
C SER A 249 3.25 -1.07 32.47
N CYS A 250 2.31 -1.12 31.52
CA CYS A 250 1.35 -2.19 31.38
C CYS A 250 1.82 -3.34 30.47
N ASP A 251 3.10 -3.37 30.07
CA ASP A 251 3.67 -4.45 29.28
C ASP A 251 3.58 -5.79 30.04
N PRO A 252 2.83 -6.79 29.53
CA PRO A 252 2.75 -8.12 30.15
C PRO A 252 4.10 -8.81 30.32
N SER A 253 5.12 -8.43 29.55
CA SER A 253 6.50 -8.92 29.67
C SER A 253 7.19 -8.44 30.95
N LEU A 254 6.80 -7.27 31.49
CA LEU A 254 7.37 -6.61 32.67
C LEU A 254 6.53 -6.79 33.95
N LEU A 255 5.28 -7.23 33.83
CA LEU A 255 4.36 -7.39 34.97
C LEU A 255 4.55 -8.73 35.69
N ALA A 256 4.30 -8.73 37.01
CA ALA A 256 4.26 -9.94 37.82
C ALA A 256 2.93 -10.70 37.65
N ASP A 257 2.98 -12.03 37.81
CA ASP A 257 1.83 -12.92 37.74
C ASP A 257 1.78 -13.95 38.88
N TYR A 258 0.73 -14.80 38.87
CA TYR A 258 0.56 -15.89 39.84
C TYR A 258 1.48 -17.09 39.62
N PHE A 259 2.23 -17.12 38.51
CA PHE A 259 3.09 -18.23 38.09
C PHE A 259 4.57 -17.96 38.38
N GLY A 260 4.87 -16.85 39.05
CA GLY A 260 6.21 -16.48 39.52
C GLY A 260 7.01 -15.61 38.53
N LYS A 261 6.37 -15.10 37.47
CA LYS A 261 7.00 -14.15 36.54
C LYS A 261 7.28 -12.81 37.24
N ASN A 262 8.40 -12.17 36.90
CA ASN A 262 8.79 -10.81 37.34
C ASN A 262 8.58 -10.53 38.83
N LYS A 263 9.05 -11.44 39.69
CA LYS A 263 8.86 -11.34 41.15
C LYS A 263 9.36 -9.99 41.68
N GLY A 264 8.46 -9.23 42.30
CA GLY A 264 8.75 -7.89 42.84
C GLY A 264 8.29 -6.73 41.94
N ALA A 265 7.96 -6.99 40.67
CA ALA A 265 7.28 -6.02 39.82
C ALA A 265 5.79 -5.89 40.20
N PRO A 266 5.12 -4.80 39.81
CA PRO A 266 3.67 -4.68 39.96
C PRO A 266 2.92 -5.83 39.29
N HIS A 267 1.89 -6.33 39.95
CA HIS A 267 1.07 -7.42 39.43
C HIS A 267 0.17 -6.93 38.29
N TYR A 268 -0.17 -7.80 37.33
CA TYR A 268 -1.13 -7.45 36.25
C TYR A 268 -2.57 -7.20 36.75
N LEU A 269 -2.83 -7.47 38.03
CA LEU A 269 -4.09 -7.14 38.73
C LEU A 269 -3.94 -5.93 39.64
N THR A 270 -2.84 -5.19 39.57
CA THR A 270 -2.75 -3.90 40.26
C THR A 270 -3.72 -2.93 39.58
N PRO A 271 -4.72 -2.39 40.30
CA PRO A 271 -5.69 -1.46 39.74
C PRO A 271 -5.01 -0.12 39.42
N VAL A 272 -5.45 0.50 38.33
CA VAL A 272 -5.12 1.90 37.99
C VAL A 272 -6.38 2.72 38.16
N TYR A 273 -6.25 3.83 38.89
CA TYR A 273 -7.34 4.76 39.16
C TYR A 273 -7.24 5.95 38.22
N PHE A 274 -8.39 6.37 37.70
CA PHE A 274 -8.52 7.54 36.85
C PHE A 274 -9.61 8.44 37.40
N ASP A 275 -9.45 9.76 37.21
CA ASP A 275 -10.56 10.69 37.39
C ASP A 275 -11.74 10.27 36.51
N LYS A 276 -12.95 10.30 37.07
CA LYS A 276 -14.17 9.86 36.37
C LYS A 276 -14.44 10.66 35.08
N ALA A 277 -13.93 11.89 34.97
CA ALA A 277 -13.98 12.70 33.76
C ALA A 277 -13.33 12.02 32.54
N VAL A 278 -12.41 11.06 32.74
CA VAL A 278 -11.84 10.27 31.64
C VAL A 278 -12.90 9.57 30.79
N LEU A 279 -14.08 9.27 31.36
CA LEU A 279 -15.17 8.63 30.64
C LEU A 279 -15.85 9.55 29.61
N GLN A 280 -15.77 10.88 29.79
CA GLN A 280 -16.47 11.85 28.95
C GLN A 280 -16.10 11.71 27.46
N LYS A 281 -14.84 11.39 27.16
CA LYS A 281 -14.39 11.19 25.77
C LYS A 281 -15.07 10.00 25.09
N TYR A 282 -15.40 8.95 25.85
CA TYR A 282 -16.07 7.76 25.31
C TYR A 282 -17.57 8.01 25.16
N PHE A 283 -18.19 8.70 26.13
CA PHE A 283 -19.60 9.14 26.00
C PHE A 283 -19.80 10.10 24.82
N GLY A 284 -18.82 10.97 24.56
CA GLY A 284 -18.86 11.93 23.46
C GLY A 284 -18.78 11.31 22.06
N SER A 285 -18.37 10.04 21.95
CA SER A 285 -18.12 9.35 20.68
C SER A 285 -18.96 8.06 20.55
N SER A 286 -20.27 8.17 20.74
CA SER A 286 -21.21 7.04 20.72
C SER A 286 -21.28 6.24 19.41
N SER A 287 -20.81 6.80 18.29
CA SER A 287 -20.68 6.07 17.03
C SER A 287 -19.54 5.03 17.04
N GLU A 288 -18.57 5.19 17.94
CA GLU A 288 -17.39 4.33 18.05
C GLU A 288 -17.38 3.51 19.34
N TYR A 289 -17.97 4.05 20.40
CA TYR A 289 -17.90 3.49 21.74
C TYR A 289 -19.29 3.29 22.34
N GLU A 290 -19.44 2.16 23.03
CA GLU A 290 -20.56 1.88 23.92
C GLU A 290 -20.04 1.80 25.36
N VAL A 291 -20.53 2.69 26.22
CA VAL A 291 -20.20 2.69 27.65
C VAL A 291 -21.36 2.07 28.42
N GLN A 292 -21.11 0.91 29.00
CA GLN A 292 -22.01 0.19 29.90
C GLN A 292 -21.58 0.41 31.36
N ASP A 293 -22.39 -0.07 32.30
CA ASP A 293 -22.16 0.09 33.75
C ASP A 293 -20.77 -0.39 34.24
N SER A 294 -20.18 -1.38 33.56
CA SER A 294 -18.90 -2.00 33.97
C SER A 294 -17.91 -2.23 32.81
N ALA A 295 -18.21 -1.69 31.63
CA ALA A 295 -17.37 -1.91 30.46
C ALA A 295 -17.47 -0.79 29.43
N ILE A 296 -16.36 -0.50 28.79
CA ILE A 296 -16.28 0.31 27.57
C ILE A 296 -16.02 -0.66 26.44
N HIS A 297 -16.85 -0.60 25.41
CA HIS A 297 -16.71 -1.36 24.19
C HIS A 297 -16.33 -0.38 23.08
N LYS A 298 -15.26 -0.66 22.34
CA LYS A 298 -15.09 -0.10 20.99
C LYS A 298 -15.70 -1.10 20.02
N HIS A 299 -16.71 -0.69 19.25
CA HIS A 299 -17.50 -1.62 18.45
C HIS A 299 -16.63 -2.45 17.49
N GLY A 300 -16.65 -3.79 17.66
CA GLY A 300 -15.92 -4.72 16.80
C GLY A 300 -14.45 -4.95 17.14
N TYR A 301 -13.87 -4.24 18.12
CA TYR A 301 -12.44 -4.30 18.42
C TYR A 301 -12.14 -4.81 19.82
N TRP A 302 -12.28 -3.95 20.84
CA TRP A 302 -11.88 -4.28 22.19
C TRP A 302 -12.94 -3.95 23.22
N ARG A 303 -12.80 -4.59 24.39
CA ARG A 303 -13.62 -4.37 25.57
C ARG A 303 -12.73 -4.13 26.78
N LEU A 304 -12.86 -2.97 27.40
CA LEU A 304 -12.21 -2.65 28.66
C LEU A 304 -13.22 -2.73 29.81
N ARG A 305 -12.96 -3.58 30.80
CA ARG A 305 -13.76 -3.62 32.03
C ARG A 305 -13.23 -2.60 33.03
N PHE A 306 -14.15 -1.93 33.69
CA PHE A 306 -13.85 -0.96 34.75
C PHE A 306 -14.91 -1.01 35.84
N ASP A 307 -14.56 -0.50 37.01
CA ASP A 307 -15.50 -0.24 38.10
C ASP A 307 -15.74 1.26 38.23
N ASN A 308 -17.01 1.64 38.44
CA ASN A 308 -17.48 3.02 38.49
C ASN A 308 -18.30 3.35 39.74
N ASN A 309 -18.22 2.51 40.77
CA ASN A 309 -19.03 2.65 41.98
C ASN A 309 -18.65 3.91 42.80
N SER A 310 -17.45 4.44 42.59
CA SER A 310 -16.99 5.67 43.22
C SER A 310 -17.54 6.92 42.52
N PRO A 311 -17.90 7.98 43.29
CA PRO A 311 -18.36 9.23 42.70
C PRO A 311 -17.25 10.02 41.99
N GLY A 312 -15.99 9.88 42.40
CA GLY A 312 -14.87 10.71 41.90
C GLY A 312 -13.89 10.00 40.96
N HIS A 313 -13.88 8.68 40.93
CA HIS A 313 -12.91 7.93 40.15
C HIS A 313 -13.49 6.65 39.56
N VAL A 314 -12.80 6.13 38.56
CA VAL A 314 -12.98 4.78 38.03
C VAL A 314 -11.68 4.01 38.17
N PHE A 315 -11.75 2.67 38.21
CA PHE A 315 -10.54 1.86 38.12
C PHE A 315 -10.68 0.71 37.13
N CYS A 316 -9.56 0.31 36.54
CA CYS A 316 -9.44 -0.88 35.72
C CYS A 316 -8.13 -1.62 36.04
N PHE A 317 -7.99 -2.84 35.53
CA PHE A 317 -6.75 -3.61 35.62
C PHE A 317 -5.93 -3.47 34.35
N ARG A 318 -4.60 -3.39 34.49
CA ARG A 318 -3.64 -3.36 33.36
C ARG A 318 -3.44 -4.78 32.82
N ARG A 319 -4.18 -5.13 31.76
CA ARG A 319 -4.13 -6.44 31.11
C ARG A 319 -3.94 -6.31 29.62
#